data_AF-A0A357D1C3-F1
#
_entry.id   AF-A0A357D1C3-F1
#
_cell.length_a   1.000
_cell.length_b   1.000
_cell.length_c   1.000
_cell.angle_alpha   90.00
_cell.angle_beta   90.00
_cell.angle_gamma   90.00
#
_symmetry.space_group_name_H-M   'P 1'
#
loop_
_entity.id
_entity.type
_entity.pdbx_description
1 polymer ?
#
loop_
_entity_poly.entity_id
_entity_poly.type
_entity_poly.pdbx_seq_one_letter_code
_entity_poly.pdbx_strand_id
1 'polypeptide(L)'
;MTEEEYWETALEGLEIGLRDAVRIYVCYQNQYYVANKAAFNNRMAYGLGDGLNGWSLVTANTKDKEVRATQFSAQGALFMSAWDPIGTDGFNDTYSNNIAQPLFDRESFESPVSAMQTPNRTVARMDTLKAAVELDPEGNLVGKVPIPGQAVRYDSAKKAWVPMGAGQTSMVSCTYDLVLSNYHHGVPMEMADFLYAAAFLQEWVTQDGPDDPYYDEEYASNMSSDAGIYRAYIHDVKESSITSYFDYYFPASDERMVGAFPPLLSATAS
;
A
#
# COMPACT_ATOMS: atom_id res chain seq x y z
N MET A 1 -4.77 19.92 -13.02
CA MET A 1 -3.50 19.25 -12.73
C MET A 1 -3.21 18.23 -13.82
N THR A 2 -2.45 18.66 -14.83
CA THR A 2 -1.82 17.81 -15.85
C THR A 2 -0.50 17.24 -15.32
N GLU A 3 0.13 16.35 -16.08
CA GLU A 3 1.48 15.85 -15.74
C GLU A 3 2.52 16.98 -15.74
N GLU A 4 2.44 17.88 -16.72
CA GLU A 4 3.34 19.05 -16.81
C GLU A 4 3.19 19.96 -15.58
N GLU A 5 1.96 20.33 -15.24
CA GLU A 5 1.67 21.13 -14.03
C GLU A 5 2.19 20.44 -12.75
N TYR A 6 2.07 19.11 -12.67
CA TYR A 6 2.59 18.33 -11.55
C TYR A 6 4.12 18.45 -11.44
N TRP A 7 4.86 18.23 -12.54
CA TRP A 7 6.31 18.29 -12.53
C TRP A 7 6.84 19.71 -12.31
N GLU A 8 6.20 20.72 -12.89
CA GLU A 8 6.54 22.13 -12.63
C GLU A 8 6.39 22.48 -11.16
N THR A 9 5.24 22.12 -10.56
CA THR A 9 4.97 22.37 -9.12
C THR A 9 5.96 21.61 -8.23
N ALA A 10 6.28 20.36 -8.58
CA ALA A 10 7.24 19.55 -7.83
C ALA A 10 8.66 20.14 -7.89
N LEU A 11 9.08 20.68 -9.04
CA LEU A 11 10.38 21.34 -9.20
C LEU A 11 10.43 22.68 -8.46
N GLU A 12 9.35 23.46 -8.48
CA GLU A 12 9.25 24.69 -7.69
C GLU A 12 9.34 24.38 -6.18
N GLY A 13 8.60 23.37 -5.72
CA GLY A 13 8.68 22.90 -4.33
C GLY A 13 10.07 22.44 -3.94
N LEU A 14 10.75 21.71 -4.83
CA LEU A 14 12.15 21.31 -4.63
C LEU A 14 13.09 22.52 -4.55
N GLU A 15 12.92 23.52 -5.43
CA GLU A 15 13.73 24.74 -5.40
C GLU A 15 13.56 25.50 -4.09
N ILE A 16 12.32 25.71 -3.64
CA ILE A 16 12.02 26.36 -2.36
C ILE A 16 12.66 25.56 -1.21
N GLY A 17 12.45 24.24 -1.21
CA GLY A 17 13.03 23.33 -0.21
C GLY A 17 14.55 23.41 -0.16
N LEU A 18 15.24 23.51 -1.30
CA LEU A 18 16.70 23.66 -1.36
C LEU A 18 17.19 25.04 -0.90
N ARG A 19 16.43 26.10 -1.15
CA ARG A 19 16.76 27.47 -0.71
C ARG A 19 16.60 27.65 0.80
N ASP A 20 15.58 27.02 1.37
CA ASP A 20 15.27 27.09 2.80
C ASP A 20 15.91 25.96 3.62
N ALA A 21 16.57 25.00 2.97
CA ALA A 21 17.16 23.85 3.63
C ALA A 21 18.24 24.27 4.65
N VAL A 22 18.02 23.88 5.92
CA VAL A 22 19.06 23.91 6.97
C VAL A 22 20.03 22.72 6.87
N ARG A 23 19.87 21.86 5.84
CA ARG A 23 20.65 20.64 5.59
C ARG A 23 21.34 20.73 4.23
N ILE A 24 22.63 20.40 4.19
CA ILE A 24 23.38 20.25 2.94
C ILE A 24 23.65 18.75 2.75
N TYR A 25 23.27 18.20 1.59
CA TYR A 25 23.54 16.80 1.24
C TYR A 25 25.02 16.65 0.84
N VAL A 26 25.88 16.23 1.79
CA VAL A 26 27.35 16.18 1.61
C VAL A 26 27.93 14.77 1.46
N CYS A 27 27.14 13.73 1.73
CA CYS A 27 27.62 12.35 1.65
C CYS A 27 26.59 11.44 0.99
N TYR A 28 27.11 10.40 0.34
CA TYR A 28 26.35 9.23 -0.06
C TYR A 28 27.03 8.01 0.57
N GLN A 29 26.25 7.01 0.96
CA GLN A 29 26.78 5.80 1.56
C GLN A 29 26.73 4.66 0.53
N ASN A 30 27.89 4.03 0.30
CA ASN A 30 27.93 2.73 -0.37
C ASN A 30 27.85 1.63 0.71
N GLN A 31 26.87 0.76 0.59
CA GLN A 31 26.77 -0.45 1.40
C GLN A 31 27.19 -1.67 0.58
N TYR A 32 27.95 -2.57 1.20
CA TYR A 32 28.35 -3.83 0.58
C TYR A 32 27.66 -4.98 1.28
N TYR A 33 27.00 -5.81 0.48
CA TYR A 33 26.37 -7.05 0.92
C TYR A 33 27.18 -8.23 0.39
N VAL A 34 27.39 -9.25 1.23
CA VAL A 34 28.20 -10.42 0.87
C VAL A 34 27.30 -11.65 0.82
N ALA A 35 27.41 -12.41 -0.28
CA ALA A 35 26.76 -13.72 -0.44
C ALA A 35 27.78 -14.76 -0.86
N ASN A 36 27.66 -15.99 -0.34
CA ASN A 36 28.51 -17.11 -0.74
C ASN A 36 28.09 -17.61 -2.12
N LYS A 37 28.80 -17.22 -3.18
CA LYS A 37 28.51 -17.66 -4.56
C LYS A 37 28.42 -19.19 -4.71
N ALA A 38 29.14 -19.97 -3.90
CA ALA A 38 29.07 -21.43 -3.97
C ALA A 38 27.73 -22.00 -3.52
N ALA A 39 26.94 -21.28 -2.72
CA ALA A 39 25.64 -21.70 -2.20
C ALA A 39 24.47 -21.42 -3.18
N PHE A 40 24.66 -20.54 -4.17
CA PHE A 40 23.59 -20.10 -5.07
C PHE A 40 23.71 -20.70 -6.47
N ASN A 41 22.56 -20.95 -7.10
CA ASN A 41 22.47 -21.26 -8.53
C ASN A 41 22.52 -19.99 -9.38
N ASN A 42 21.79 -18.95 -8.96
CA ASN A 42 21.67 -17.65 -9.62
C ASN A 42 21.68 -16.52 -8.58
N ARG A 43 21.86 -15.28 -9.03
CA ARG A 43 21.73 -14.10 -8.16
C ARG A 43 20.26 -13.90 -7.76
N MET A 44 20.02 -13.52 -6.51
CA MET A 44 18.71 -13.08 -6.00
C MET A 44 18.37 -11.66 -6.48
N ALA A 45 17.09 -11.31 -6.45
CA ALA A 45 16.66 -9.92 -6.61
C ALA A 45 17.14 -9.06 -5.43
N TYR A 46 17.44 -7.80 -5.70
CA TYR A 46 17.82 -6.79 -4.70
C TYR A 46 17.45 -5.44 -5.28
N GLY A 47 17.15 -4.48 -4.42
CA GLY A 47 16.82 -3.16 -4.89
C GLY A 47 18.03 -2.26 -5.08
N LEU A 48 17.93 -1.36 -6.06
CA LEU A 48 19.03 -0.47 -6.43
C LEU A 48 19.23 0.66 -5.41
N GLY A 49 18.16 1.06 -4.71
CA GLY A 49 18.19 2.13 -3.70
C GLY A 49 18.24 1.64 -2.25
N ASP A 50 17.65 0.49 -1.94
CA ASP A 50 17.47 -0.07 -0.60
C ASP A 50 18.30 -1.34 -0.34
N GLY A 51 18.91 -1.95 -1.37
CA GLY A 51 19.83 -3.07 -1.22
C GLY A 51 19.13 -4.42 -1.03
N LEU A 52 19.55 -5.20 -0.04
CA LEU A 52 18.89 -6.48 0.28
C LEU A 52 17.57 -6.21 1.01
N ASN A 53 16.47 -6.76 0.50
CA ASN A 53 15.13 -6.60 1.06
C ASN A 53 14.36 -7.93 1.05
N GLY A 54 13.06 -7.92 1.36
CA GLY A 54 12.22 -9.13 1.36
C GLY A 54 12.32 -9.95 0.07
N TRP A 55 12.43 -9.30 -1.10
CA TRP A 55 12.60 -9.98 -2.38
C TRP A 55 13.91 -10.74 -2.50
N SER A 56 14.97 -10.29 -1.83
CA SER A 56 16.23 -11.03 -1.78
C SER A 56 16.08 -12.40 -1.13
N LEU A 57 15.22 -12.51 -0.10
CA LEU A 57 14.93 -13.77 0.57
C LEU A 57 13.96 -14.63 -0.26
N VAL A 58 12.88 -14.03 -0.77
CA VAL A 58 11.86 -14.74 -1.57
C VAL A 58 12.43 -15.32 -2.86
N THR A 59 13.33 -14.59 -3.52
CA THR A 59 13.93 -15.01 -4.80
C THR A 59 15.27 -15.76 -4.63
N ALA A 60 15.68 -16.05 -3.39
CA ALA A 60 16.91 -16.77 -3.12
C ALA A 60 16.85 -18.18 -3.72
N ASN A 61 17.70 -18.42 -4.73
CA ASN A 61 17.81 -19.72 -5.39
C ASN A 61 19.11 -20.41 -4.97
N THR A 62 19.07 -21.09 -3.82
CA THR A 62 20.19 -21.84 -3.26
C THR A 62 20.20 -23.29 -3.72
N LYS A 63 21.38 -23.91 -3.71
CA LYS A 63 21.58 -25.30 -4.18
C LYS A 63 20.90 -26.33 -3.30
N ASP A 64 20.81 -26.05 -2.00
CA ASP A 64 20.26 -26.90 -0.95
C ASP A 64 18.84 -26.48 -0.52
N LYS A 65 18.28 -25.42 -1.13
CA LYS A 65 16.99 -24.82 -0.76
C LYS A 65 16.93 -24.25 0.66
N GLU A 66 18.08 -23.98 1.27
CA GLU A 66 18.18 -23.21 2.51
C GLU A 66 18.82 -21.84 2.21
N VAL A 67 18.23 -20.77 2.73
CA VAL A 67 18.89 -19.46 2.77
C VAL A 67 19.15 -19.10 4.22
N ARG A 68 20.40 -18.74 4.53
CA ARG A 68 20.80 -18.25 5.85
C ARG A 68 21.26 -16.81 5.70
N ALA A 69 20.49 -15.89 6.28
CA ALA A 69 20.78 -14.47 6.30
C ALA A 69 21.16 -14.05 7.72
N THR A 70 22.15 -13.17 7.83
CA THR A 70 22.55 -12.57 9.10
C THR A 70 22.23 -11.09 9.04
N GLN A 71 21.39 -10.63 9.96
CA GLN A 71 21.15 -9.20 10.16
C GLN A 71 22.04 -8.70 11.29
N PHE A 72 22.92 -7.74 10.99
CA PHE A 72 23.77 -7.12 11.99
C PHE A 72 23.01 -5.99 12.70
N SER A 73 23.05 -6.01 14.04
CA SER A 73 22.56 -4.93 14.90
C SER A 73 23.72 -4.42 15.76
N ALA A 74 23.95 -3.11 15.78
CA ALA A 74 24.95 -2.51 16.66
C ALA A 74 24.45 -2.58 18.12
N GLN A 75 25.28 -3.10 19.03
CA GLN A 75 24.95 -3.20 20.45
C GLN A 75 24.59 -1.82 21.03
N GLY A 76 23.40 -1.70 21.63
CA GLY A 76 22.98 -0.51 22.39
C GLY A 76 21.58 0.04 22.09
N ALA A 77 20.89 -0.45 21.06
CA ALA A 77 19.59 0.08 20.62
C ALA A 77 18.59 -1.02 20.20
N LEU A 78 18.52 -2.12 20.96
CA LEU A 78 17.54 -3.19 20.73
C LEU A 78 16.16 -2.73 21.22
N PHE A 79 15.43 -2.02 20.37
CA PHE A 79 13.98 -2.02 20.42
C PHE A 79 13.53 -2.89 19.25
N MET A 80 13.46 -4.21 19.49
CA MET A 80 12.62 -5.05 18.65
C MET A 80 11.20 -4.74 19.10
N SER A 81 10.41 -4.26 18.15
CA SER A 81 9.03 -3.91 18.39
C SER A 81 8.24 -5.16 18.75
N ALA A 82 7.03 -4.97 19.28
CA ALA A 82 6.15 -6.10 19.51
C ALA A 82 5.90 -6.85 18.19
N TRP A 83 5.72 -8.17 18.27
CA TRP A 83 5.29 -8.96 17.12
C TRP A 83 3.79 -8.72 16.88
N ASP A 84 3.48 -7.54 16.34
CA ASP A 84 2.13 -7.05 16.08
C ASP A 84 2.03 -6.57 14.63
N PRO A 85 1.19 -7.23 13.80
CA PRO A 85 1.00 -6.87 12.40
C PRO A 85 -0.07 -5.78 12.17
N ILE A 86 -0.63 -5.16 13.22
CA ILE A 86 -1.71 -4.18 13.10
C ILE A 86 -1.19 -2.76 13.37
N GLY A 87 -0.68 -2.51 14.57
CA GLY A 87 -0.38 -1.16 15.06
C GLY A 87 0.91 -0.54 14.50
N THR A 88 1.01 0.79 14.60
CA THR A 88 2.22 1.56 14.24
C THR A 88 3.41 1.26 15.14
N ASP A 89 3.17 0.71 16.32
CA ASP A 89 4.18 0.29 17.29
C ASP A 89 4.57 -1.20 17.16
N GLY A 90 3.94 -1.89 16.19
CA GLY A 90 4.18 -3.29 15.83
C GLY A 90 5.38 -3.44 14.90
N PHE A 91 5.20 -3.92 13.66
CA PHE A 91 6.29 -4.08 12.68
C PHE A 91 6.90 -2.75 12.19
N ASN A 92 7.44 -1.92 13.08
CA ASN A 92 8.00 -0.60 12.79
C ASN A 92 9.54 -0.58 12.78
N ASP A 93 10.20 -1.63 13.28
CA ASP A 93 11.65 -1.74 13.23
C ASP A 93 12.14 -2.63 12.06
N THR A 94 13.34 -2.34 11.55
CA THR A 94 13.94 -3.08 10.42
C THR A 94 14.23 -4.55 10.74
N TYR A 95 14.34 -4.95 12.02
CA TYR A 95 14.62 -6.34 12.40
C TYR A 95 13.37 -7.19 12.29
N SER A 96 12.25 -6.70 12.83
CA SER A 96 10.94 -7.35 12.71
C SER A 96 10.48 -7.40 11.26
N ASN A 97 10.61 -6.28 10.51
CA ASN A 97 10.23 -6.22 9.10
C ASN A 97 10.99 -7.19 8.20
N ASN A 98 12.30 -7.38 8.42
CA ASN A 98 13.07 -8.33 7.62
C ASN A 98 12.65 -9.79 7.82
N ILE A 99 11.98 -10.10 8.93
CA ILE A 99 11.36 -11.40 9.17
C ILE A 99 9.93 -11.43 8.62
N ALA A 100 9.14 -10.39 8.87
CA ALA A 100 7.71 -10.34 8.54
C ALA A 100 7.43 -10.20 7.04
N GLN A 101 8.12 -9.31 6.33
CA GLN A 101 7.86 -9.03 4.90
C GLN A 101 7.85 -10.26 3.98
N PRO A 102 8.76 -11.25 4.09
CA PRO A 102 8.68 -12.45 3.25
C PRO A 102 7.56 -13.42 3.64
N LEU A 103 6.80 -13.16 4.71
CA LEU A 103 5.74 -14.03 5.23
C LEU A 103 4.33 -13.60 4.78
N PHE A 104 4.20 -12.54 3.99
CA PHE A 104 2.91 -12.14 3.44
C PHE A 104 3.08 -11.53 2.06
N ASP A 105 1.97 -11.50 1.33
CA ASP A 105 1.90 -10.81 0.05
C ASP A 105 1.13 -9.50 0.21
N ARG A 106 1.61 -8.46 -0.48
CA ARG A 106 0.88 -7.20 -0.66
C ARG A 106 -0.04 -7.26 -1.87
N GLU A 107 -0.98 -6.33 -1.93
CA GLU A 107 -1.88 -6.05 -3.05
C GLU A 107 -1.08 -5.71 -4.32
N SER A 108 -0.10 -4.83 -4.13
CA SER A 108 0.86 -4.33 -5.11
C SER A 108 2.20 -4.04 -4.41
N PHE A 109 3.26 -3.83 -5.18
CA PHE A 109 4.58 -3.46 -4.64
C PHE A 109 5.38 -2.66 -5.66
N GLU A 110 6.41 -1.95 -5.22
CA GLU A 110 7.37 -1.31 -6.12
C GLU A 110 8.46 -2.29 -6.53
N SER A 111 8.70 -2.40 -7.84
CA SER A 111 9.78 -3.24 -8.38
C SER A 111 11.13 -2.82 -7.77
N PRO A 112 11.91 -3.73 -7.18
CA PRO A 112 13.19 -3.38 -6.56
C PRO A 112 14.20 -2.80 -7.57
N VAL A 113 14.03 -3.11 -8.87
CA VAL A 113 14.97 -2.66 -9.91
C VAL A 113 14.52 -1.36 -10.58
N SER A 114 13.22 -1.21 -10.87
CA SER A 114 12.71 -0.09 -11.67
C SER A 114 11.91 0.94 -10.86
N ALA A 115 11.61 0.66 -9.59
CA ALA A 115 10.67 1.43 -8.76
C ALA A 115 9.27 1.60 -9.40
N MET A 116 8.95 0.80 -10.42
CA MET A 116 7.63 0.82 -11.04
C MET A 116 6.65 0.03 -10.18
N GLN A 117 5.45 0.57 -10.03
CA GLN A 117 4.36 -0.12 -9.36
C GLN A 117 4.03 -1.43 -10.10
N THR A 118 4.09 -2.54 -9.37
CA THR A 118 3.95 -3.90 -9.88
C THR A 118 2.77 -4.57 -9.17
N PRO A 119 1.81 -5.13 -9.91
CA PRO A 119 0.68 -5.82 -9.29
C PRO A 119 1.12 -7.14 -8.64
N ASN A 120 0.46 -7.52 -7.54
CA ASN A 120 0.65 -8.82 -6.91
C ASN A 120 -0.70 -9.50 -6.64
N ARG A 121 -1.32 -9.27 -5.47
CA ARG A 121 -2.62 -9.87 -5.12
C ARG A 121 -3.82 -9.18 -5.75
N THR A 122 -3.63 -7.97 -6.28
CA THR A 122 -4.63 -7.23 -7.04
C THR A 122 -4.03 -6.76 -8.37
N VAL A 123 -4.68 -7.12 -9.47
CA VAL A 123 -4.23 -6.77 -10.83
C VAL A 123 -5.24 -5.82 -11.45
N ALA A 124 -4.82 -4.58 -11.72
CA ALA A 124 -5.69 -3.59 -12.36
C ALA A 124 -6.00 -3.95 -13.83
N ARG A 125 -7.28 -3.88 -14.20
CA ARG A 125 -7.75 -3.92 -15.58
C ARG A 125 -7.67 -2.52 -16.16
N MET A 126 -6.52 -2.19 -16.75
CA MET A 126 -6.20 -0.82 -17.20
C MET A 126 -7.20 -0.26 -18.23
N ASP A 127 -7.87 -1.12 -19.01
CA ASP A 127 -8.93 -0.73 -19.94
C ASP A 127 -10.22 -0.24 -19.24
N THR A 128 -10.35 -0.49 -17.94
CA THR A 128 -11.46 -0.02 -17.09
C THR A 128 -11.14 1.25 -16.29
N LEU A 129 -9.88 1.71 -16.34
CA LEU A 129 -9.43 2.90 -15.63
C LEU A 129 -10.21 4.13 -16.11
N LYS A 130 -10.72 4.89 -15.15
CA LYS A 130 -11.28 6.22 -15.36
C LYS A 130 -10.68 7.15 -14.33
N ALA A 131 -10.16 8.29 -14.78
CA ALA A 131 -9.74 9.38 -13.93
C ALA A 131 -10.35 10.67 -14.46
N ALA A 132 -10.95 11.46 -13.57
CA ALA A 132 -11.50 12.77 -13.92
C ALA A 132 -11.48 13.66 -12.67
N VAL A 133 -10.75 14.77 -12.77
CA VAL A 133 -10.57 15.71 -11.67
C VAL A 133 -10.75 17.15 -12.16
N GLU A 134 -11.15 18.03 -11.26
CA GLU A 134 -11.14 19.48 -11.47
C GLU A 134 -10.75 20.19 -10.16
N LEU A 135 -10.48 21.50 -10.25
CA LEU A 135 -10.38 22.33 -9.07
C LEU A 135 -11.77 22.88 -8.74
N ASP A 136 -12.19 22.75 -7.48
CA ASP A 136 -13.37 23.42 -6.96
C ASP A 136 -13.12 24.95 -6.81
N PRO A 137 -14.15 25.76 -6.52
CA PRO A 137 -13.99 27.21 -6.33
C PRO A 137 -13.00 27.60 -5.21
N GLU A 138 -12.77 26.72 -4.25
CA GLU A 138 -11.82 26.87 -3.15
C GLU A 138 -10.40 26.43 -3.51
N GLY A 139 -10.21 25.88 -4.71
CA GLY A 139 -8.91 25.42 -5.23
C GLY A 139 -8.53 24.01 -4.80
N ASN A 140 -9.45 23.23 -4.24
CA ASN A 140 -9.21 21.82 -3.91
C ASN A 140 -9.41 20.95 -5.15
N LEU A 141 -8.56 19.94 -5.31
CA LEU A 141 -8.75 18.92 -6.34
C LEU A 141 -9.94 18.03 -5.96
N VAL A 142 -10.94 17.95 -6.83
CA VAL A 142 -12.16 17.14 -6.62
C VAL A 142 -12.42 16.21 -7.80
N GLY A 143 -13.03 15.06 -7.52
CA GLY A 143 -13.30 14.02 -8.51
C GLY A 143 -14.63 14.15 -9.24
N LYS A 144 -14.65 13.71 -10.51
CA LYS A 144 -15.83 13.72 -11.40
C LYS A 144 -16.24 12.34 -11.92
N VAL A 145 -15.52 11.29 -11.56
CA VAL A 145 -15.91 9.93 -11.93
C VAL A 145 -17.17 9.57 -11.15
N PRO A 146 -18.31 9.28 -11.81
CA PRO A 146 -19.55 8.98 -11.12
C PRO A 146 -19.46 7.63 -10.40
N ILE A 147 -19.84 7.61 -9.13
CA ILE A 147 -19.98 6.38 -8.35
C ILE A 147 -21.42 5.86 -8.53
N PRO A 148 -21.63 4.63 -9.05
CA PRO A 148 -22.95 4.04 -9.12
C PRO A 148 -23.59 3.96 -7.74
N GLY A 149 -24.89 4.28 -7.62
CA GLY A 149 -25.55 4.32 -6.31
C GLY A 149 -25.61 2.97 -5.58
N GLN A 150 -25.48 1.86 -6.31
CA GLN A 150 -25.36 0.50 -5.74
C GLN A 150 -23.95 0.14 -5.26
N ALA A 151 -22.92 0.93 -5.58
CA ALA A 151 -21.59 0.73 -5.01
C ALA A 151 -21.69 0.85 -3.50
N VAL A 152 -20.89 0.09 -2.78
CA VAL A 152 -20.97 -0.02 -1.32
C VAL A 152 -19.74 0.59 -0.67
N ARG A 153 -19.94 1.12 0.54
CA ARG A 153 -18.86 1.47 1.46
C ARG A 153 -19.15 0.85 2.81
N TYR A 154 -18.11 0.59 3.59
CA TYR A 154 -18.30 0.14 4.95
C TYR A 154 -18.73 1.33 5.84
N ASP A 155 -19.72 1.09 6.69
CA ASP A 155 -20.25 2.03 7.69
C ASP A 155 -19.97 1.41 9.06
N SER A 156 -18.96 1.96 9.75
CA SER A 156 -18.50 1.49 11.06
C SER A 156 -19.65 1.51 12.08
N ALA A 157 -20.39 2.62 12.19
CA ALA A 157 -21.48 2.74 13.15
C ALA A 157 -22.58 1.67 12.95
N LYS A 158 -22.83 1.24 11.71
CA LYS A 158 -23.80 0.18 11.38
C LYS A 158 -23.19 -1.22 11.32
N LYS A 159 -21.87 -1.35 11.39
CA LYS A 159 -21.10 -2.58 11.20
C LYS A 159 -21.50 -3.32 9.92
N ALA A 160 -21.68 -2.56 8.83
CA ALA A 160 -22.26 -3.08 7.59
C ALA A 160 -21.77 -2.36 6.34
N TRP A 161 -21.74 -3.10 5.23
CA TRP A 161 -21.61 -2.52 3.90
C TRP A 161 -22.94 -1.88 3.48
N VAL A 162 -22.92 -0.58 3.24
CA VAL A 162 -24.11 0.20 2.87
C VAL A 162 -23.97 0.79 1.46
N PRO A 163 -25.07 0.93 0.72
CA PRO A 163 -25.03 1.63 -0.56
C PRO A 163 -24.54 3.07 -0.41
N MET A 164 -23.70 3.50 -1.35
CA MET A 164 -23.14 4.85 -1.41
C MET A 164 -24.24 5.90 -1.67
N GLY A 165 -25.29 5.53 -2.41
CA GLY A 165 -26.37 6.42 -2.79
C GLY A 165 -26.09 7.22 -4.07
N ALA A 166 -27.10 7.94 -4.55
CA ALA A 166 -27.01 8.65 -5.83
C ALA A 166 -26.21 9.96 -5.73
N GLY A 167 -25.61 10.38 -6.85
CA GLY A 167 -24.98 11.69 -7.00
C GLY A 167 -23.56 11.81 -6.41
N GLN A 168 -22.95 10.70 -6.04
CA GLN A 168 -21.58 10.67 -5.50
C GLN A 168 -20.54 10.54 -6.61
N THR A 169 -19.36 11.10 -6.40
CA THR A 169 -18.22 11.04 -7.33
C THR A 169 -16.92 10.64 -6.61
N SER A 170 -15.96 10.16 -7.39
CA SER A 170 -14.56 9.95 -7.02
C SER A 170 -13.61 10.56 -8.04
N MET A 171 -12.32 10.68 -7.71
CA MET A 171 -11.30 11.09 -8.67
C MET A 171 -11.00 9.99 -9.68
N VAL A 172 -10.95 8.75 -9.20
CA VAL A 172 -10.53 7.58 -9.98
C VAL A 172 -11.49 6.42 -9.76
N SER A 173 -11.66 5.58 -10.78
CA SER A 173 -12.22 4.23 -10.65
C SER A 173 -11.45 3.24 -11.50
N CYS A 174 -11.23 2.03 -11.01
CA CYS A 174 -10.63 0.93 -11.76
C CYS A 174 -11.16 -0.42 -11.27
N THR A 175 -11.25 -1.41 -12.15
CA THR A 175 -11.58 -2.80 -11.80
C THR A 175 -10.32 -3.61 -11.63
N TYR A 176 -10.27 -4.42 -10.57
CA TYR A 176 -9.11 -5.23 -10.21
C TYR A 176 -9.50 -6.70 -10.17
N ASP A 177 -8.70 -7.54 -10.81
CA ASP A 177 -8.73 -8.98 -10.65
C ASP A 177 -8.01 -9.38 -9.35
N LEU A 178 -8.65 -10.24 -8.56
CA LEU A 178 -8.08 -10.76 -7.32
C LEU A 178 -7.27 -12.03 -7.61
N VAL A 179 -5.99 -12.03 -7.25
CA VAL A 179 -5.09 -13.19 -7.40
C VAL A 179 -5.05 -13.99 -6.10
N LEU A 180 -6.01 -14.90 -5.98
CA LEU A 180 -6.21 -15.73 -4.79
C LEU A 180 -5.20 -16.90 -4.72
N SER A 181 -4.87 -17.31 -3.50
CA SER A 181 -4.03 -18.47 -3.19
C SER A 181 -4.47 -19.09 -1.86
N ASN A 182 -3.63 -19.92 -1.23
CA ASN A 182 -3.84 -20.39 0.13
C ASN A 182 -2.99 -19.58 1.11
N TYR A 183 -3.56 -19.28 2.27
CA TYR A 183 -2.81 -18.86 3.44
C TYR A 183 -1.85 -19.97 3.92
N HIS A 184 -0.89 -19.63 4.77
CA HIS A 184 0.12 -20.57 5.27
C HIS A 184 -0.43 -21.83 5.95
N HIS A 185 -1.61 -21.74 6.57
CA HIS A 185 -2.31 -22.89 7.16
C HIS A 185 -3.19 -23.70 6.17
N GLY A 186 -3.13 -23.39 4.88
CA GLY A 186 -3.80 -24.14 3.82
C GLY A 186 -5.24 -23.71 3.50
N VAL A 187 -5.84 -22.81 4.29
CA VAL A 187 -7.16 -22.22 3.97
C VAL A 187 -7.03 -21.31 2.73
N PRO A 188 -7.92 -21.46 1.73
CA PRO A 188 -7.92 -20.59 0.57
C PRO A 188 -8.31 -19.15 0.94
N MET A 189 -7.71 -18.19 0.25
CA MET A 189 -8.15 -16.81 0.24
C MET A 189 -9.47 -16.70 -0.53
N GLU A 190 -10.31 -15.79 -0.08
CA GLU A 190 -11.59 -15.45 -0.68
C GLU A 190 -11.74 -13.92 -0.76
N MET A 191 -12.74 -13.44 -1.51
CA MET A 191 -13.03 -12.00 -1.52
C MET A 191 -13.35 -11.45 -0.12
N ALA A 192 -13.86 -12.28 0.78
CA ALA A 192 -14.12 -11.90 2.16
C ALA A 192 -12.87 -11.32 2.87
N ASP A 193 -11.67 -11.76 2.50
CA ASP A 193 -10.42 -11.27 3.09
C ASP A 193 -10.14 -9.81 2.71
N PHE A 194 -10.45 -9.44 1.47
CA PHE A 194 -10.32 -8.05 0.98
C PHE A 194 -11.37 -7.13 1.59
N LEU A 195 -12.61 -7.62 1.69
CA LEU A 195 -13.69 -6.90 2.39
C LEU A 195 -13.35 -6.73 3.87
N TYR A 196 -12.75 -7.74 4.50
CA TYR A 196 -12.31 -7.64 5.89
C TYR A 196 -11.24 -6.56 6.06
N ALA A 197 -10.19 -6.54 5.23
CA ALA A 197 -9.14 -5.53 5.31
C ALA A 197 -9.69 -4.10 5.11
N ALA A 198 -10.55 -3.91 4.11
CA ALA A 198 -11.19 -2.61 3.87
C ALA A 198 -12.12 -2.18 5.02
N ALA A 199 -12.90 -3.11 5.59
CA ALA A 199 -13.74 -2.83 6.75
C ALA A 199 -12.91 -2.55 8.01
N PHE A 200 -11.83 -3.30 8.23
CA PHE A 200 -10.90 -3.14 9.35
C PHE A 200 -10.32 -1.73 9.36
N LEU A 201 -9.81 -1.26 8.21
CA LEU A 201 -9.30 0.09 8.06
C LEU A 201 -10.32 1.13 8.52
N GLN A 202 -11.55 1.07 8.02
CA GLN A 202 -12.60 2.05 8.34
C GLN A 202 -13.06 1.96 9.81
N GLU A 203 -13.15 0.74 10.35
CA GLU A 203 -13.56 0.47 11.71
C GLU A 203 -12.56 1.03 12.72
N TRP A 204 -11.25 0.83 12.50
CA TRP A 204 -10.23 1.17 13.49
C TRP A 204 -9.80 2.64 13.49
N VAL A 205 -10.08 3.36 12.39
CA VAL A 205 -9.83 4.81 12.32
C VAL A 205 -11.03 5.66 12.75
N THR A 206 -12.22 5.06 12.94
CA THR A 206 -13.46 5.80 13.21
C THR A 206 -13.90 5.60 14.65
N GLN A 207 -14.01 6.70 15.41
CA GLN A 207 -14.60 6.67 16.75
C GLN A 207 -16.12 6.84 16.67
N ASP A 208 -16.88 5.75 16.68
CA ASP A 208 -18.35 5.78 16.56
C ASP A 208 -19.03 6.29 17.85
N GLY A 209 -18.30 6.32 18.97
CA GLY A 209 -18.76 6.85 20.24
C GLY A 209 -17.67 6.90 21.32
N PRO A 210 -17.96 7.47 22.51
CA PRO A 210 -16.96 7.65 23.56
C PRO A 210 -16.36 6.34 24.10
N ASP A 211 -17.11 5.24 24.05
CA ASP A 211 -16.72 3.92 24.56
C ASP A 211 -16.52 2.91 23.41
N ASP A 212 -16.15 3.37 22.21
CA ASP A 212 -15.92 2.51 21.05
C ASP A 212 -14.71 1.59 21.27
N PRO A 213 -14.88 0.26 21.37
CA PRO A 213 -13.78 -0.66 21.62
C PRO A 213 -12.91 -0.94 20.39
N TYR A 214 -13.30 -0.46 19.20
CA TYR A 214 -12.58 -0.71 17.95
C TYR A 214 -11.77 0.49 17.45
N TYR A 215 -12.00 1.69 17.99
CA TYR A 215 -11.18 2.84 17.68
C TYR A 215 -9.80 2.74 18.34
N ASP A 216 -8.74 2.88 17.54
CA ASP A 216 -7.36 2.93 17.99
C ASP A 216 -6.71 4.24 17.55
N GLU A 217 -6.29 5.07 18.51
CA GLU A 217 -5.78 6.42 18.24
C GLU A 217 -4.47 6.40 17.43
N GLU A 218 -3.58 5.43 17.69
CA GLU A 218 -2.29 5.32 17.02
C GLU A 218 -2.48 4.85 15.57
N TYR A 219 -3.29 3.81 15.36
CA TYR A 219 -3.69 3.34 14.03
C TYR A 219 -4.38 4.45 13.25
N ALA A 220 -5.34 5.15 13.87
CA ALA A 220 -6.03 6.29 13.26
C ALA A 220 -5.06 7.41 12.86
N SER A 221 -4.08 7.73 13.71
CA SER A 221 -3.11 8.79 13.42
C SER A 221 -2.30 8.53 12.14
N ASN A 222 -2.08 7.26 11.79
CA ASN A 222 -1.33 6.85 10.61
C ASN A 222 -2.25 6.61 9.39
N MET A 223 -3.37 5.92 9.60
CA MET A 223 -4.18 5.36 8.52
C MET A 223 -5.40 6.22 8.14
N SER A 224 -5.77 7.24 8.90
CA SER A 224 -6.98 8.06 8.60
C SER A 224 -6.93 8.75 7.25
N SER A 225 -5.73 9.19 6.82
CA SER A 225 -5.54 9.80 5.50
C SER A 225 -5.88 8.80 4.39
N ASP A 226 -5.33 7.59 4.49
CA ASP A 226 -5.53 6.52 3.51
C ASP A 226 -6.97 6.01 3.53
N ALA A 227 -7.58 5.90 4.72
CA ALA A 227 -9.00 5.56 4.86
C ALA A 227 -9.90 6.57 4.15
N GLY A 228 -9.56 7.86 4.17
CA GLY A 228 -10.31 8.92 3.49
C GLY A 228 -10.22 8.86 1.95
N ILE A 229 -9.20 8.19 1.41
CA ILE A 229 -8.99 8.04 -0.04
C ILE A 229 -9.95 7.01 -0.62
N TYR A 230 -10.24 5.91 0.09
CA TYR A 230 -11.18 4.88 -0.38
C TYR A 230 -12.63 5.35 -0.28
N ARG A 231 -13.36 5.38 -1.40
CA ARG A 231 -14.72 5.94 -1.46
C ARG A 231 -15.81 4.88 -1.48
N ALA A 232 -15.70 3.91 -2.38
CA ALA A 232 -16.69 2.86 -2.56
C ALA A 232 -16.14 1.70 -3.39
N TYR A 233 -16.88 0.60 -3.40
CA TYR A 233 -16.54 -0.61 -4.12
C TYR A 233 -17.76 -1.23 -4.82
N ILE A 234 -17.54 -1.94 -5.92
CA ILE A 234 -18.48 -2.93 -6.46
C ILE A 234 -17.79 -4.29 -6.42
N HIS A 235 -18.41 -5.24 -5.72
CA HIS A 235 -17.89 -6.58 -5.53
C HIS A 235 -18.51 -7.56 -6.54
N ASP A 236 -17.69 -8.20 -7.38
CA ASP A 236 -18.14 -9.28 -8.27
C ASP A 236 -17.55 -10.62 -7.81
N VAL A 237 -18.37 -11.38 -7.09
CA VAL A 237 -17.98 -12.69 -6.50
C VAL A 237 -17.78 -13.76 -7.56
N LYS A 238 -18.45 -13.64 -8.71
CA LYS A 238 -18.36 -14.66 -9.75
C LYS A 238 -17.05 -14.52 -10.53
N GLU A 239 -16.64 -13.28 -10.77
CA GLU A 239 -15.42 -12.97 -11.53
C GLU A 239 -14.20 -12.79 -10.63
N SER A 240 -14.33 -12.93 -9.30
CA SER A 240 -13.27 -12.62 -8.32
C SER A 240 -12.63 -11.25 -8.60
N SER A 241 -13.48 -10.23 -8.73
CA SER A 241 -13.02 -8.87 -9.07
C SER A 241 -13.72 -7.80 -8.24
N ILE A 242 -13.01 -6.70 -8.03
CA ILE A 242 -13.51 -5.53 -7.29
C ILE A 242 -13.30 -4.29 -8.14
N THR A 243 -14.36 -3.52 -8.40
CA THR A 243 -14.22 -2.15 -8.89
C THR A 243 -14.08 -1.21 -7.71
N SER A 244 -12.94 -0.54 -7.59
CA SER A 244 -12.69 0.46 -6.56
C SER A 244 -12.93 1.87 -7.09
N TYR A 245 -13.44 2.73 -6.22
CA TYR A 245 -13.57 4.17 -6.42
C TYR A 245 -12.77 4.86 -5.32
N PHE A 246 -11.83 5.74 -5.69
CA PHE A 246 -10.93 6.36 -4.72
C PHE A 246 -10.49 7.78 -5.15
N ASP A 247 -10.08 8.56 -4.17
CA ASP A 247 -9.70 9.98 -4.30
C ASP A 247 -8.18 10.18 -4.22
N TYR A 248 -7.47 9.42 -5.06
CA TYR A 248 -6.03 9.59 -5.29
C TYR A 248 -5.77 9.74 -6.78
N TYR A 249 -5.22 10.89 -7.18
CA TYR A 249 -4.93 11.20 -8.57
C TYR A 249 -3.45 11.50 -8.76
N PHE A 250 -2.81 10.74 -9.65
CA PHE A 250 -1.39 10.88 -9.98
C PHE A 250 -1.20 11.04 -11.49
N PRO A 251 -1.09 12.28 -12.01
CA PRO A 251 -1.15 12.53 -13.45
C PRO A 251 0.06 12.01 -14.23
N ALA A 252 1.17 11.68 -13.55
CA ALA A 252 2.40 11.26 -14.21
C ALA A 252 2.51 9.75 -14.46
N SER A 253 1.62 8.92 -13.90
CA SER A 253 1.58 7.48 -14.17
C SER A 253 0.26 6.86 -13.75
N ASP A 254 -0.45 6.30 -14.72
CA ASP A 254 -1.66 5.53 -14.47
C ASP A 254 -1.37 4.28 -13.62
N GLU A 255 -0.24 3.60 -13.85
CA GLU A 255 0.16 2.42 -13.09
C GLU A 255 0.41 2.74 -11.61
N ARG A 256 1.06 3.85 -11.31
CA ARG A 256 1.23 4.32 -9.94
C ARG A 256 -0.10 4.71 -9.32
N MET A 257 -0.97 5.38 -10.09
CA MET A 257 -2.29 5.79 -9.64
C MET A 257 -3.14 4.59 -9.19
N VAL A 258 -3.26 3.56 -10.03
CA VAL A 258 -4.07 2.38 -9.71
C VAL A 258 -3.42 1.45 -8.70
N GLY A 259 -2.09 1.42 -8.65
CA GLY A 259 -1.37 0.51 -7.76
C GLY A 259 -1.09 1.09 -6.37
N ALA A 260 -1.25 2.39 -6.14
CA ALA A 260 -1.12 2.99 -4.81
C ALA A 260 -2.32 2.67 -3.90
N PHE A 261 -3.53 2.63 -4.46
CA PHE A 261 -4.78 2.36 -3.72
C PHE A 261 -5.64 1.24 -4.35
N PRO A 262 -5.08 0.03 -4.54
CA PRO A 262 -5.86 -1.13 -4.97
C PRO A 262 -6.81 -1.61 -3.84
N PRO A 263 -7.74 -2.56 -4.11
CA PRO A 263 -8.48 -3.22 -3.05
C PRO A 263 -7.55 -3.80 -1.97
N LEU A 264 -7.74 -3.40 -0.72
CA LEU A 264 -6.91 -3.80 0.40
C LEU A 264 -7.00 -5.30 0.70
N LEU A 265 -5.89 -5.88 1.11
CA LEU A 265 -5.73 -7.25 1.60
C LEU A 265 -5.04 -7.29 2.98
N SER A 266 -4.36 -6.21 3.38
CA SER A 266 -3.69 -6.08 4.67
C SER A 266 -4.39 -5.11 5.62
N ALA A 267 -4.31 -5.42 6.92
CA ALA A 267 -4.77 -4.56 8.01
C ALA A 267 -3.61 -3.78 8.67
N THR A 268 -2.37 -3.99 8.23
CA THR A 268 -1.16 -3.41 8.83
C THR A 268 -1.10 -1.89 8.63
N ALA A 269 -0.65 -1.15 9.65
CA ALA A 269 -0.33 0.29 9.55
C ALA A 269 1.18 0.57 9.36
N SER A 270 1.93 -0.42 8.83
CA SER A 270 3.39 -0.42 8.73
C SER A 270 3.90 -0.93 7.37
#